data_AF-A0A014LJI2-F1
#
_entry.id   AF-A0A014LJI2-F1
#
_cell.length_a   1.000
_cell.length_b   1.000
_cell.length_c   1.000
_cell.angle_alpha   90.00
_cell.angle_beta   90.00
_cell.angle_gamma   90.00
#
_symmetry.space_group_name_H-M   'P 1'
#
loop_
_entity.id
_entity.type
_entity.pdbx_description
1 polymer ?
#
loop_
_entity_poly.entity_id
_entity_poly.type
_entity_poly.pdbx_seq_one_letter_code
_entity_poly.pdbx_strand_id
1 'polypeptide(L)'
;MTPDVWVRVNSATFGGRMVRADIIEQVRWDRKTPQHLILTLHSGEEVRQDVRAGAPVDDMDDTEGPDLAEQLVSAIARASDRPGGHMLELRPDEGTGGVGWLRTPLVDKPWAG
;
A
#
# COMPACT_ATOMS: atom_id res chain seq x y z
N MET A 1 -0.78 -2.93 -23.22
CA MET A 1 -0.96 -3.96 -22.17
C MET A 1 -1.02 -3.22 -20.86
N THR A 2 -2.10 -3.36 -20.08
CA THR A 2 -2.22 -2.69 -18.78
C THR A 2 -1.22 -3.35 -17.82
N PRO A 3 -0.43 -2.58 -17.07
CA PRO A 3 0.47 -3.16 -16.08
C PRO A 3 -0.31 -3.95 -15.04
N ASP A 4 0.12 -5.18 -14.74
CA ASP A 4 -0.52 -6.05 -13.75
C ASP A 4 0.09 -5.80 -12.37
N VAL A 5 -0.23 -4.66 -11.78
CA VAL A 5 0.27 -4.25 -10.46
C VAL A 5 -0.84 -4.38 -9.43
N TRP A 6 -0.55 -5.06 -8.33
CA TRP A 6 -1.44 -5.24 -7.20
C TRP A 6 -0.85 -4.64 -5.93
N VAL A 7 -1.69 -4.07 -5.07
CA VAL A 7 -1.33 -3.55 -3.75
C VAL A 7 -1.96 -4.46 -2.71
N ARG A 8 -1.14 -5.04 -1.84
CA ARG A 8 -1.61 -5.77 -0.66
C ARG A 8 -1.95 -4.76 0.43
N VAL A 9 -3.24 -4.56 0.64
CA VAL A 9 -3.76 -3.72 1.70
C VAL A 9 -4.00 -4.56 2.95
N ASN A 10 -3.47 -4.15 4.10
CA ASN A 10 -3.68 -4.82 5.37
C ASN A 10 -4.17 -3.80 6.41
N SER A 11 -5.28 -4.13 7.07
CA SER A 11 -5.71 -3.44 8.27
C SER A 11 -6.09 -4.43 9.37
N ALA A 12 -5.64 -4.18 10.59
CA ALA A 12 -6.03 -4.95 11.76
C ALA A 12 -7.54 -4.84 12.02
N THR A 13 -8.14 -3.69 11.73
CA THR A 13 -9.57 -3.42 11.95
C THR A 13 -10.45 -3.94 10.82
N PHE A 14 -10.00 -3.82 9.56
CA PHE A 14 -10.83 -4.09 8.37
C PHE A 14 -10.43 -5.36 7.61
N GLY A 15 -9.38 -6.06 8.05
CA GLY A 15 -8.83 -7.23 7.36
C GLY A 15 -7.87 -6.86 6.22
N GLY A 16 -7.32 -7.89 5.57
CA GLY A 16 -6.42 -7.74 4.43
C GLY A 16 -7.09 -8.05 3.10
N ARG A 17 -6.75 -7.31 2.04
CA ARG A 17 -7.20 -7.57 0.67
C ARG A 17 -6.18 -7.13 -0.38
N MET A 18 -6.29 -7.72 -1.56
CA MET A 18 -5.55 -7.29 -2.75
C MET A 18 -6.37 -6.26 -3.53
N VAL A 19 -5.73 -5.18 -3.96
CA VAL A 19 -6.32 -4.10 -4.78
C VAL A 19 -5.51 -3.95 -6.05
N ARG A 20 -6.14 -3.90 -7.23
CA ARG A 20 -5.41 -3.60 -8.46
C ARG A 20 -5.03 -2.13 -8.50
N ALA A 21 -3.80 -1.83 -8.92
CA ALA A 21 -3.31 -0.45 -8.92
C ALA A 21 -4.04 0.43 -9.95
N ASP A 22 -4.51 -0.15 -11.06
CA ASP A 22 -5.23 0.58 -12.12
C ASP A 22 -6.62 1.05 -11.71
N ILE A 23 -7.18 0.50 -10.62
CA ILE A 23 -8.46 0.95 -10.07
C ILE A 23 -8.31 1.92 -8.89
N ILE A 24 -7.09 2.26 -8.47
CA ILE A 24 -6.86 3.27 -7.42
C ILE A 24 -6.89 4.66 -8.09
N GLU A 25 -7.85 5.50 -7.68
CA GLU A 25 -7.93 6.89 -8.16
C GLU A 25 -7.12 7.85 -7.30
N GLN A 26 -7.12 7.62 -5.99
CA GLN A 26 -6.47 8.51 -5.04
C GLN A 26 -5.86 7.71 -3.89
N VAL A 27 -4.69 8.15 -3.46
CA VAL A 27 -4.05 7.74 -2.21
C VAL A 27 -3.93 8.98 -1.33
N ARG A 28 -4.42 8.91 -0.09
CA ARG A 28 -4.36 10.03 0.85
C ARG A 28 -4.12 9.57 2.28
N TRP A 29 -3.55 10.45 3.08
CA TRP A 29 -3.50 10.33 4.53
C TRP A 29 -4.22 11.53 5.15
N ASP A 30 -4.90 11.36 6.29
CA ASP A 30 -5.52 12.46 7.00
C ASP A 30 -5.33 12.40 8.52
N ARG A 31 -5.27 13.58 9.14
CA ARG A 31 -5.10 13.75 10.59
C ARG A 31 -6.23 13.17 11.45
N LYS A 32 -7.40 12.88 10.87
CA LYS A 32 -8.55 12.33 11.62
C LYS A 32 -8.41 10.82 11.78
N THR A 33 -7.65 10.18 10.90
CA THR A 33 -7.34 8.76 10.92
C THR A 33 -5.85 8.56 10.70
N PRO A 34 -4.99 9.10 11.59
CA PRO A 34 -3.53 9.13 11.39
C PRO A 34 -2.90 7.72 11.30
N GLN A 35 -3.60 6.70 11.81
CA GLN A 35 -3.22 5.30 11.75
C GLN A 35 -3.47 4.65 10.37
N HIS A 36 -4.16 5.32 9.45
CA HIS A 36 -4.56 4.78 8.16
C HIS A 36 -4.12 5.62 6.97
N LEU A 37 -3.62 4.94 5.94
CA LEU A 37 -3.58 5.43 4.58
C LEU A 37 -4.88 5.01 3.88
N ILE A 38 -5.51 5.92 3.16
CA ILE A 38 -6.80 5.74 2.50
C ILE A 38 -6.59 5.67 0.99
N LEU A 39 -7.04 4.56 0.39
CA LEU A 39 -7.05 4.33 -1.05
C LEU A 39 -8.49 4.44 -1.55
N THR A 40 -8.78 5.45 -2.36
CA THR A 40 -10.08 5.59 -3.03
C THR A 40 -10.03 4.87 -4.37
N LEU A 41 -10.96 3.96 -4.59
CA LEU A 41 -11.08 3.18 -5.83
C LEU A 41 -12.01 3.86 -6.83
N HIS A 42 -11.93 3.50 -8.11
CA HIS A 42 -12.80 4.00 -9.18
C HIS A 42 -14.30 3.78 -8.93
N SER A 43 -14.66 2.83 -8.06
CA SER A 43 -16.04 2.61 -7.63
C SER A 43 -16.53 3.62 -6.58
N GLY A 44 -15.66 4.49 -6.08
CA GLY A 44 -15.88 5.32 -4.90
C GLY A 44 -15.66 4.60 -3.56
N GLU A 45 -15.29 3.32 -3.58
CA GLU A 45 -14.95 2.56 -2.37
C GLU A 45 -13.65 3.08 -1.74
N GLU A 46 -13.64 3.29 -0.42
CA GLU A 46 -12.43 3.60 0.33
C GLU A 46 -11.87 2.36 1.04
N VAL A 47 -10.61 2.02 0.76
CA VAL A 47 -9.88 0.93 1.43
C VAL A 47 -8.84 1.54 2.37
N ARG A 48 -8.76 1.00 3.59
CA ARG A 48 -7.82 1.48 4.63
C ARG A 48 -6.65 0.53 4.78
N GLN A 49 -5.44 1.10 4.71
CA GLN A 49 -4.16 0.45 4.97
C GLN A 49 -3.61 0.95 6.30
N ASP A 50 -3.23 0.05 7.20
CA ASP A 50 -2.53 0.44 8.43
C ASP A 50 -1.11 0.90 8.12
N VAL A 51 -0.70 2.03 8.71
CA VAL A 51 0.55 2.69 8.33
C VAL A 51 1.81 2.08 8.94
N ARG A 52 1.71 1.19 9.93
CA ARG A 52 2.87 0.55 10.61
C ARG A 52 2.96 -0.97 10.37
N ALA A 53 2.39 -1.48 9.28
CA ALA A 53 2.55 -2.88 8.85
C ALA A 53 2.33 -3.95 9.95
N GLY A 54 1.36 -3.73 10.86
CA GLY A 54 1.01 -4.67 11.92
C GLY A 54 1.76 -4.49 13.26
N ALA A 55 2.58 -3.45 13.40
CA ALA A 55 3.18 -3.08 14.69
C ALA A 55 2.25 -2.16 15.52
N PRO A 56 2.32 -2.19 16.88
CA PRO A 56 1.64 -1.21 17.74
C PRO A 56 2.08 0.21 17.36
N VAL A 57 1.11 1.09 17.13
CA VAL A 57 1.26 2.33 16.36
C VAL A 57 1.55 3.51 17.28
N ASP A 58 2.64 4.22 17.02
CA ASP A 58 2.64 5.68 17.15
C ASP A 58 2.03 6.25 15.86
N ASP A 59 1.07 7.17 16.02
CA ASP A 59 0.38 7.86 14.94
C ASP A 59 1.39 8.49 13.97
N MET A 60 1.12 8.45 12.66
CA MET A 60 1.93 9.22 11.71
C MET A 60 1.73 10.71 11.95
N ASP A 61 2.79 11.48 11.74
CA ASP A 61 2.69 12.93 11.72
C ASP A 61 2.39 13.50 10.32
N ASP A 62 2.27 14.83 10.27
CA ASP A 62 1.92 15.60 9.07
C ASP A 62 2.97 15.55 7.95
N THR A 63 4.15 15.04 8.24
CA THR A 63 5.23 14.83 7.28
C THR A 63 5.23 13.38 6.82
N GLU A 64 5.21 12.43 7.76
CA GLU A 64 5.29 11.00 7.43
C GLU A 64 4.10 10.54 6.58
N GLY A 65 2.87 10.96 6.93
CA GLY A 65 1.64 10.51 6.29
C GLY A 65 1.57 10.77 4.78
N PRO A 66 1.70 12.03 4.34
CA PRO A 66 1.79 12.39 2.93
C PRO A 66 2.96 11.72 2.21
N ASP A 67 4.13 11.62 2.84
CA ASP A 67 5.31 10.99 2.25
C ASP A 67 5.04 9.50 1.94
N LEU A 68 4.37 8.79 2.84
CA LEU A 68 4.02 7.38 2.61
C LEU A 68 2.99 7.20 1.47
N ALA A 69 2.08 8.16 1.32
CA ALA A 69 1.13 8.19 0.19
C ALA A 69 1.89 8.38 -1.14
N GLU A 70 2.81 9.33 -1.20
CA GLU A 70 3.64 9.60 -2.37
C GLU A 70 4.55 8.40 -2.71
N GLN A 71 5.10 7.73 -1.70
CA GLN A 71 5.88 6.51 -1.88
C GLN A 71 5.05 5.39 -2.52
N LEU A 72 3.77 5.22 -2.17
CA LEU A 72 2.89 4.23 -2.80
C LEU A 72 2.71 4.56 -4.29
N VAL A 73 2.37 5.81 -4.61
CA VAL A 73 2.17 6.25 -6.01
C VAL A 73 3.46 6.04 -6.82
N SER A 74 4.60 6.41 -6.26
CA SER A 74 5.92 6.20 -6.87
C SER A 74 6.23 4.71 -7.07
N ALA A 75 5.89 3.85 -6.10
CA ALA A 75 6.08 2.41 -6.20
C ALA A 75 5.19 1.79 -7.28
N ILE A 76 3.94 2.24 -7.41
CA ILE A 76 3.02 1.83 -8.48
C ILE A 76 3.60 2.18 -9.86
N ALA A 77 4.06 3.41 -10.04
CA ALA A 77 4.66 3.85 -11.30
C ALA A 77 5.90 3.00 -11.65
N ARG A 78 6.83 2.86 -10.70
CA ARG A 78 8.06 2.06 -10.90
C ARG A 78 7.78 0.58 -11.18
N ALA A 79 6.72 0.00 -10.60
CA ALA A 79 6.32 -1.38 -10.88
C ALA A 79 5.66 -1.49 -12.26
N SER A 80 4.88 -0.50 -12.64
CA SER A 80 4.17 -0.43 -13.93
C SER A 80 5.13 -0.34 -15.13
N ASP A 81 6.30 0.27 -14.93
CA ASP A 81 7.35 0.37 -15.95
C ASP A 81 8.11 -0.94 -16.19
N ARG A 82 7.79 -2.02 -15.45
CA ARG A 82 8.49 -3.31 -15.58
C ARG A 82 7.56 -4.40 -16.12
N PRO A 83 8.05 -5.29 -17.00
CA PRO A 83 7.24 -6.41 -17.49
C PRO A 83 6.88 -7.39 -16.37
N GLY A 84 5.76 -8.08 -16.55
CA GLY A 84 5.22 -9.07 -15.61
C GLY A 84 4.27 -8.49 -14.57
N GLY A 85 3.66 -9.38 -13.78
CA GLY A 85 2.83 -9.00 -12.64
C GLY A 85 3.67 -8.67 -11.41
N HIS A 86 3.27 -7.66 -10.65
CA HIS A 86 3.96 -7.23 -9.43
C HIS A 86 2.96 -7.02 -8.28
N MET A 87 3.40 -7.35 -7.07
CA MET A 87 2.69 -7.03 -5.84
C MET A 87 3.50 -6.00 -5.04
N LEU A 88 2.82 -4.98 -4.53
CA LEU A 88 3.33 -4.01 -3.58
C LEU A 88 2.80 -4.34 -2.18
N GLU A 89 3.68 -4.45 -1.20
CA GLU A 89 3.35 -4.68 0.19
C GLU A 89 4.03 -3.64 1.08
N LEU A 90 3.29 -3.07 2.03
CA LEU A 90 3.88 -2.21 3.04
C LEU A 90 4.61 -3.08 4.06
N ARG A 91 5.90 -2.82 4.27
CA ARG A 91 6.75 -3.58 5.20
C ARG A 91 7.65 -2.68 6.03
N PRO A 92 8.10 -3.15 7.20
CA PRO A 92 9.18 -2.48 7.92
C PRO A 92 10.41 -2.31 7.02
N ASP A 93 10.99 -1.12 7.04
CA ASP A 93 12.25 -0.82 6.38
C ASP A 93 13.38 -0.92 7.42
N GLU A 94 14.16 -2.00 7.32
CA GLU A 94 15.26 -2.29 8.24
C GLU A 94 16.39 -1.25 8.16
N GLY A 95 16.51 -0.49 7.07
CA GLY A 95 17.55 0.52 6.89
C GLY A 95 17.22 1.87 7.51
N THR A 96 15.93 2.20 7.62
CA THR A 96 15.46 3.49 8.14
C THR A 96 14.75 3.36 9.49
N GLY A 97 14.40 2.14 9.91
CA GLY A 97 13.56 1.90 11.09
C GLY A 97 12.08 2.28 10.87
N GLY A 98 11.72 2.71 9.65
CA GLY A 98 10.36 3.10 9.26
C GLY A 98 9.62 1.99 8.53
N VAL A 99 8.73 2.38 7.60
CA VAL A 99 8.04 1.46 6.69
C VAL A 99 8.25 1.91 5.25
N GLY A 100 8.17 0.97 4.32
CA GLY A 100 8.27 1.26 2.88
C GLY A 100 7.46 0.27 2.04
N TRP A 101 7.10 0.72 0.83
CA TRP A 101 6.40 -0.10 -0.15
C TRP A 101 7.39 -1.00 -0.90
N LEU A 102 7.38 -2.28 -0.56
CA LEU A 102 8.23 -3.28 -1.20
C LEU A 102 7.51 -3.92 -2.39
N ARG A 103 8.22 -3.97 -3.52
CA ARG A 103 7.76 -4.67 -4.72
C ARG A 103 8.28 -6.10 -4.75
N THR A 104 7.37 -7.05 -4.93
CA THR A 104 7.67 -8.47 -5.18
C THR A 104 7.04 -8.91 -6.50
N PRO A 105 7.64 -9.87 -7.24
CA PRO A 105 6.97 -10.45 -8.40
C PRO A 105 5.66 -11.12 -7.98
N LEU A 106 4.61 -10.96 -8.80
CA LEU A 106 3.37 -11.74 -8.70
C LEU A 106 3.65 -13.13 -9.29
N VAL A 107 4.46 -13.92 -8.58
CA VAL A 107 4.56 -15.36 -8.80
C VAL A 107 3.37 -16.02 -8.09
N ASP A 108 2.81 -17.08 -8.70
CA ASP A 108 1.88 -18.00 -8.04
C ASP A 108 2.56 -18.62 -6.80
N LYS A 109 2.63 -17.86 -5.72
CA LYS A 109 2.99 -18.40 -4.41
C LYS A 109 1.72 -19.02 -3.82
N PRO A 110 1.79 -20.25 -3.29
CA PRO A 110 0.65 -20.89 -2.66
C PRO A 110 0.43 -20.25 -1.29
N TRP A 111 -0.42 -19.24 -1.19
CA TRP A 111 -0.84 -18.65 0.11
C TRP A 111 -2.10 -19.34 0.67
N ALA A 112 -2.27 -20.64 0.38
CA ALA A 112 -3.21 -21.52 1.06
C ALA A 112 -2.41 -22.60 1.79
N GLY A 113 -2.13 -22.36 3.06
CA GLY A 113 -1.58 -23.31 4.03
C GLY A 113 -2.19 -23.00 5.38
#